data_AF-A0A1C6JC23-F1
#
_entry.id   AF-A0A1C6JC23-F1
#
_cell.length_a   1.000
_cell.length_b   1.000
_cell.length_c   1.000
_cell.angle_alpha   90.00
_cell.angle_beta   90.00
_cell.angle_gamma   90.00
#
_symmetry.space_group_name_H-M   'P 1'
#
loop_
_entity.id
_entity.type
_entity.pdbx_description
1 polymer ?
#
loop_
_entity_poly.entity_id
_entity_poly.type
_entity_poly.pdbx_seq_one_letter_code
_entity_poly.pdbx_strand_id
1 'polypeptide(L)'
;MTKFISNVNKYLSEMKIKQSYLSMVTGIDKNKMSRLLTGSQEESGTDMEKIARGLGKSIGFFLKESMSISQVGSSSMNKIAFYAGEPSKKQEQIAKQLVELMENIDEVISANSRFENIARS
;
A
#
# COMPACT_ATOMS: atom_id res chain seq x y z
N MET A 1 -21.70 -2.03 9.03
CA MET A 1 -20.35 -2.23 8.48
C MET A 1 -19.96 -3.68 8.71
N THR A 2 -19.57 -4.41 7.66
CA THR A 2 -19.24 -5.83 7.76
C THR A 2 -17.89 -6.04 8.46
N LYS A 3 -17.65 -7.28 8.91
CA LYS A 3 -16.36 -7.66 9.49
C LYS A 3 -15.21 -7.49 8.50
N PHE A 4 -15.44 -7.85 7.24
CA PHE A 4 -14.46 -7.67 6.17
C PHE A 4 -14.04 -6.19 6.05
N ILE A 5 -15.00 -5.27 5.93
CA ILE A 5 -14.71 -3.84 5.79
C ILE A 5 -14.08 -3.26 7.06
N SER A 6 -14.54 -3.66 8.25
CA SER A 6 -13.93 -3.24 9.52
C SER A 6 -12.45 -3.62 9.57
N ASN A 7 -12.13 -4.84 9.16
CA ASN A 7 -10.78 -5.35 9.07
C ASN A 7 -9.96 -4.62 7.99
N VAL A 8 -10.52 -4.38 6.80
CA VAL A 8 -9.87 -3.56 5.77
C VAL A 8 -9.54 -2.17 6.30
N ASN A 9 -10.48 -1.48 6.94
CA ASN A 9 -10.27 -0.15 7.52
C ASN A 9 -9.15 -0.15 8.57
N LYS A 10 -9.11 -1.16 9.45
CA LYS A 10 -8.03 -1.35 10.42
C LYS A 10 -6.68 -1.49 9.70
N TYR A 11 -6.61 -2.33 8.67
CA TYR A 11 -5.40 -2.54 7.88
C TYR A 11 -4.91 -1.26 7.20
N LEU A 12 -5.82 -0.51 6.56
CA LEU A 12 -5.49 0.76 5.91
C LEU A 12 -4.93 1.78 6.92
N SER A 13 -5.52 1.87 8.10
CA SER A 13 -5.10 2.81 9.16
C SER A 13 -3.72 2.48 9.73
N GLU A 14 -3.45 1.20 9.96
CA GLU A 14 -2.16 0.73 10.51
C GLU A 14 -1.04 0.80 9.47
N MET A 15 -1.32 0.47 8.22
CA MET A 15 -0.35 0.54 7.12
C MET A 15 -0.25 1.93 6.48
N LYS A 16 -1.03 2.91 6.96
CA LYS A 16 -1.10 4.29 6.42
C LYS A 16 -1.45 4.35 4.94
N ILE A 17 -2.27 3.42 4.46
CA ILE A 17 -2.71 3.36 3.07
C ILE A 17 -3.91 4.30 2.87
N LYS A 18 -3.80 5.21 1.89
CA LYS A 18 -4.88 6.14 1.53
C LYS A 18 -5.96 5.43 0.71
N GLN A 19 -7.22 5.80 0.90
CA GLN A 19 -8.36 5.30 0.10
C GLN A 19 -8.16 5.55 -1.41
N SER A 20 -7.56 6.68 -1.78
CA SER A 20 -7.27 7.03 -3.18
C SER A 20 -6.35 6.01 -3.85
N TYR A 21 -5.35 5.52 -3.11
CA TYR A 21 -4.46 4.46 -3.57
C TYR A 21 -5.22 3.14 -3.73
N LEU A 22 -6.04 2.77 -2.74
CA LEU A 22 -6.83 1.54 -2.81
C LEU A 22 -7.78 1.55 -4.03
N SER A 23 -8.41 2.69 -4.32
CA SER A 23 -9.27 2.87 -5.50
C SER A 23 -8.47 2.66 -6.80
N MET A 24 -7.25 3.21 -6.87
CA MET A 24 -6.36 3.09 -8.03
C MET A 24 -5.94 1.63 -8.28
N VAL A 25 -5.48 0.91 -7.26
CA VAL A 25 -4.98 -0.47 -7.44
C VAL A 25 -6.07 -1.51 -7.64
N THR A 26 -7.29 -1.25 -7.15
CA THR A 26 -8.44 -2.16 -7.30
C THR A 26 -9.26 -1.88 -8.56
N GLY A 27 -9.11 -0.70 -9.16
CA GLY A 27 -9.97 -0.20 -10.24
C GLY A 27 -11.41 0.06 -9.79
N ILE A 28 -11.67 0.14 -8.49
CA ILE A 28 -12.97 0.52 -7.94
C ILE A 28 -13.07 2.05 -7.93
N ASP A 29 -14.16 2.58 -8.47
CA ASP A 29 -14.43 4.02 -8.47
C ASP A 29 -14.34 4.61 -7.05
N LYS A 30 -13.81 5.84 -6.95
CA LYS A 30 -13.57 6.50 -5.65
C LYS A 30 -14.85 6.66 -4.83
N ASN A 31 -15.98 6.97 -5.46
CA ASN A 31 -17.25 7.13 -4.77
C ASN A 31 -17.82 5.79 -4.33
N LYS A 32 -17.65 4.74 -5.14
CA LYS A 32 -18.00 3.38 -4.75
C LYS A 32 -17.14 2.92 -3.57
N MET A 33 -15.82 3.08 -3.65
CA MET A 33 -14.88 2.76 -2.58
C MET A 33 -15.24 3.48 -1.27
N SER A 34 -15.56 4.78 -1.35
CA SER A 34 -16.00 5.54 -0.16
C SER A 34 -17.20 4.90 0.50
N ARG A 35 -18.24 4.58 -0.29
CA ARG A 35 -19.48 3.97 0.22
C ARG A 35 -19.26 2.60 0.84
N LEU A 36 -18.34 1.80 0.27
CA LEU A 36 -17.95 0.50 0.84
C LEU A 36 -17.24 0.70 2.19
N LEU A 37 -16.22 1.56 2.24
CA LEU A 37 -15.42 1.78 3.46
C LEU A 37 -16.22 2.45 4.60
N THR A 38 -17.21 3.28 4.29
CA THR A 38 -18.14 3.86 5.27
C THR A 38 -19.26 2.89 5.67
N GLY A 39 -19.43 1.78 4.96
CA GLY A 39 -20.51 0.82 5.17
C GLY A 39 -21.88 1.32 4.72
N SER A 40 -21.93 2.37 3.89
CA SER A 40 -23.17 2.88 3.27
C SER A 40 -23.67 1.97 2.15
N GLN A 41 -22.79 1.11 1.63
CA GLN A 41 -23.11 0.06 0.67
C GLN A 41 -22.43 -1.24 1.13
N GLU A 42 -23.17 -2.36 1.07
CA GLU A 42 -22.58 -3.68 1.32
C GLU A 42 -21.66 -4.09 0.15
N GLU A 43 -20.53 -4.69 0.49
CA GLU A 43 -19.58 -5.21 -0.47
C GLU A 43 -20.06 -6.52 -1.10
N SER A 44 -19.94 -6.63 -2.42
CA SER A 44 -20.13 -7.90 -3.12
C SER A 44 -18.90 -8.80 -3.00
N GLY A 45 -19.05 -10.10 -3.30
CA GLY A 45 -17.90 -11.02 -3.35
C GLY A 45 -16.78 -10.55 -4.29
N THR A 46 -17.16 -9.94 -5.43
CA THR A 46 -16.22 -9.34 -6.38
C THR A 46 -15.50 -8.12 -5.80
N ASP A 47 -16.19 -7.31 -4.99
CA ASP A 47 -15.57 -6.17 -4.30
C ASP A 47 -14.57 -6.66 -3.25
N MET A 48 -14.92 -7.70 -2.48
CA MET A 48 -14.01 -8.33 -1.52
C MET A 48 -12.75 -8.86 -2.21
N GLU A 49 -12.91 -9.55 -3.35
CA GLU A 49 -11.78 -10.11 -4.09
C GLU A 49 -10.85 -9.03 -4.63
N LYS A 50 -11.41 -7.98 -5.23
CA LYS A 50 -10.63 -6.84 -5.74
C LYS A 50 -9.88 -6.16 -4.61
N ILE A 51 -10.54 -5.85 -3.50
CA ILE A 51 -9.93 -5.18 -2.34
C ILE A 51 -8.81 -6.04 -1.75
N ALA A 52 -9.07 -7.33 -1.51
CA ALA A 52 -8.08 -8.23 -0.93
C ALA A 52 -6.86 -8.36 -1.85
N ARG A 53 -7.08 -8.58 -3.15
CA ARG A 53 -6.02 -8.69 -4.16
C ARG A 53 -5.23 -7.39 -4.29
N GLY A 54 -5.90 -6.23 -4.29
CA GLY A 54 -5.26 -4.91 -4.34
C GLY A 54 -4.38 -4.61 -3.12
N LEU A 55 -4.68 -5.24 -1.98
CA LEU A 55 -3.87 -5.18 -0.75
C LEU A 55 -2.86 -6.33 -0.63
N GLY A 56 -2.76 -7.21 -1.63
CA GLY A 56 -1.84 -8.34 -1.63
C GLY A 56 -2.15 -9.39 -0.55
N LYS A 57 -3.42 -9.51 -0.14
CA LYS A 57 -3.90 -10.48 0.86
C LYS A 57 -5.03 -11.33 0.28
N SER A 58 -5.37 -12.42 0.96
CA SER A 58 -6.55 -13.21 0.63
C SER A 58 -7.79 -12.61 1.31
N ILE A 59 -8.98 -12.89 0.76
CA ILE A 59 -10.26 -12.52 1.41
C ILE A 59 -10.31 -13.10 2.83
N GLY A 60 -9.87 -14.35 2.99
CA GLY A 60 -9.82 -15.04 4.27
C GLY A 60 -8.97 -14.32 5.33
N PHE A 61 -7.94 -13.56 4.94
CA PHE A 61 -7.16 -12.74 5.87
C PHE A 61 -8.05 -11.70 6.57
N PHE A 62 -8.91 -11.02 5.81
CA PHE A 62 -9.82 -9.99 6.32
C PHE A 62 -11.10 -10.54 6.96
N LEU A 63 -11.35 -11.86 6.88
CA LEU A 63 -12.47 -12.51 7.56
C LEU A 63 -12.10 -13.11 8.92
N LYS A 64 -10.81 -13.13 9.29
CA LYS A 64 -10.35 -13.66 10.58
C LYS A 64 -10.95 -12.90 11.77
N GLU A 65 -11.19 -13.61 12.87
CA GLU A 65 -11.63 -13.05 14.16
C GLU A 65 -10.64 -12.05 14.72
N SER A 66 -9.36 -12.40 14.66
CA SER A 66 -8.25 -11.55 15.06
C SER A 66 -7.28 -11.39 13.88
N MET A 67 -7.04 -10.15 13.49
CA MET A 67 -5.99 -9.81 12.53
C MET A 67 -4.77 -9.29 13.27
N SER A 68 -3.66 -10.01 13.16
CA SER A 68 -2.33 -9.53 13.51
C SER A 68 -1.76 -8.78 12.31
N ILE A 69 -1.72 -7.47 12.39
CA ILE A 69 -1.09 -6.62 11.39
C ILE A 69 0.31 -6.31 11.91
N SER A 70 1.32 -6.88 11.26
CA SER A 70 2.70 -6.57 11.58
C SER A 70 2.98 -5.14 11.13
N GLN A 71 3.17 -4.22 12.08
CA GLN A 71 3.55 -2.85 11.77
C GLN A 71 4.85 -2.85 10.97
N VAL A 72 4.81 -2.22 9.78
CA VAL A 72 6.01 -1.77 9.08
C VAL A 72 6.55 -0.59 9.90
N GLY A 73 7.32 -0.85 10.96
CA GLY A 73 7.81 0.27 11.77
C GLY A 73 8.54 0.04 13.09
N SER A 74 8.79 -1.18 13.57
CA SER A 74 9.64 -1.30 14.79
C SER A 74 10.50 -2.55 14.91
N SER A 75 10.34 -3.55 14.05
CA SER A 75 11.21 -4.72 14.06
C SER A 75 12.23 -4.62 12.94
N SER A 76 13.36 -3.99 13.29
CA SER A 76 14.58 -3.88 12.48
C SER A 76 14.41 -3.05 11.20
N MET A 77 15.42 -2.28 10.82
CA MET A 77 15.68 -2.07 9.39
C MET A 77 15.62 -3.46 8.76
N ASN A 78 14.52 -3.75 8.07
CA ASN A 78 14.31 -5.05 7.43
C ASN A 78 15.54 -5.26 6.57
N LYS A 79 16.42 -6.18 7.01
CA LYS A 79 17.48 -6.69 6.17
C LYS A 79 16.80 -7.01 4.86
N ILE A 80 17.16 -6.28 3.80
CA ILE A 80 16.74 -6.61 2.45
C ILE A 80 17.31 -8.01 2.25
N ALA A 81 16.48 -9.01 2.49
CA ALA A 81 16.84 -10.41 2.32
C ALA A 81 16.87 -10.59 0.81
N PHE A 82 18.05 -10.38 0.22
CA PHE A 82 18.30 -10.78 -1.14
C PHE A 82 18.12 -12.30 -1.18
N TYR A 83 17.10 -12.78 -1.89
CA TYR A 83 16.78 -14.20 -2.06
C TYR A 83 17.87 -15.00 -2.84
N ALA A 84 19.11 -14.51 -2.90
CA ALA A 84 20.20 -15.05 -3.73
C ALA A 84 21.54 -15.24 -2.97
N GLY A 85 21.57 -15.15 -1.64
CA GLY A 85 22.79 -15.29 -0.82
C GLY A 85 23.22 -13.98 -0.15
N GLU A 86 24.39 -13.98 0.51
CA GLU A 86 24.95 -12.76 1.08
C GLU A 86 25.17 -11.71 -0.01
N PRO A 87 24.61 -10.49 0.12
CA PRO A 87 24.74 -9.46 -0.89
C PRO A 87 26.20 -9.03 -1.00
N SER A 88 26.69 -8.93 -2.23
CA SER A 88 27.95 -8.24 -2.50
C SER A 88 27.86 -6.78 -2.08
N LYS A 89 29.01 -6.15 -1.76
CA LYS A 89 29.06 -4.72 -1.38
C LYS A 89 28.33 -3.79 -2.36
N LYS A 90 28.37 -4.12 -3.66
CA LYS A 90 27.67 -3.37 -4.71
C LYS A 90 26.15 -3.49 -4.60
N GLN A 91 25.64 -4.69 -4.32
CA GLN A 91 24.20 -4.91 -4.12
C GLN A 91 23.69 -4.21 -2.86
N GLU A 92 24.48 -4.22 -1.78
CA GLU A 92 24.15 -3.48 -0.56
C GLU A 92 24.09 -1.96 -0.83
N GLN A 93 25.02 -1.43 -1.62
CA GLN A 93 25.04 -0.03 -1.98
C GLN A 93 23.84 0.37 -2.86
N ILE A 94 23.47 -0.48 -3.82
CA ILE A 94 22.27 -0.29 -4.64
C ILE A 94 21.00 -0.33 -3.79
N ALA A 95 20.92 -1.27 -2.83
CA ALA A 95 19.81 -1.34 -1.88
C ALA A 95 19.68 -0.06 -1.05
N LYS A 96 20.80 0.49 -0.53
CA LYS A 96 20.80 1.75 0.22
C LYS A 96 20.32 2.92 -0.63
N GLN A 97 20.79 3.02 -1.87
CA GLN A 97 20.34 4.06 -2.81
C GLN A 97 18.85 3.93 -3.16
N LEU A 98 18.34 2.70 -3.28
CA LEU A 98 16.92 2.45 -3.51
C LEU A 98 16.06 2.88 -2.31
N VAL A 99 16.51 2.60 -1.09
CA VAL A 99 15.82 3.05 0.13
C VAL A 99 15.82 4.57 0.21
N GLU A 100 16.97 5.20 -0.02
CA GLU A 100 17.10 6.67 -0.02
C GLU A 100 16.20 7.32 -1.09
N LEU A 101 16.10 6.71 -2.28
CA LEU A 101 15.18 7.16 -3.32
C LEU A 101 13.71 7.02 -2.88
N MET A 102 13.35 5.91 -2.23
CA MET A 102 11.98 5.68 -1.74
C MET A 102 11.60 6.66 -0.63
N GLU A 103 12.53 6.99 0.26
CA GLU A 103 12.32 7.96 1.34
C GLU A 103 12.16 9.39 0.80
N ASN A 104 12.84 9.73 -0.30
CA ASN A 104 12.83 11.08 -0.89
C ASN A 104 12.02 11.17 -2.20
N ILE A 105 11.17 10.17 -2.50
CA ILE A 105 10.46 10.11 -3.78
C ILE A 105 9.51 11.30 -3.99
N ASP A 106 8.91 11.82 -2.92
CA ASP A 106 8.04 12.99 -2.98
C ASP A 106 8.81 14.24 -3.46
N GLU A 107 10.07 14.41 -3.06
CA GLU A 107 10.92 15.53 -3.52
C GLU A 107 11.31 15.36 -4.99
N VAL A 108 11.65 14.14 -5.42
CA VAL A 108 12.02 13.84 -6.81
C VAL A 108 10.83 14.05 -7.75
N ILE A 109 9.65 13.54 -7.39
CA ILE A 109 8.42 13.72 -8.19
C ILE A 109 7.98 15.19 -8.21
N SER A 110 8.08 15.88 -7.07
CA SER A 110 7.83 17.32 -6.99
C SER A 110 8.78 18.13 -7.86
N ALA A 111 10.08 17.80 -7.87
CA ALA A 111 11.06 18.45 -8.74
C ALA A 111 10.77 18.21 -10.22
N ASN A 112 10.41 16.98 -10.62
CA ASN A 112 10.05 16.67 -12.01
C ASN A 112 8.88 17.51 -12.52
N SER A 113 7.87 17.75 -11.67
CA SER A 113 6.75 18.63 -12.01
C SER A 113 7.18 20.08 -12.26
N ARG A 114 8.23 20.56 -11.59
CA ARG A 114 8.79 21.90 -11.82
C ARG A 114 9.55 21.97 -13.14
N PHE A 115 10.33 20.94 -13.49
CA PHE A 115 11.05 20.89 -14.77
C PHE A 115 10.10 20.83 -15.97
N GLU A 116 9.05 20.02 -15.88
CA GLU A 116 8.00 19.92 -16.92
C GLU A 116 7.24 21.24 -17.13
N ASN A 117 7.02 22.02 -16.06
CA ASN A 117 6.34 23.30 -16.16
C ASN A 117 7.23 24.41 -16.74
N ILE A 118 8.54 24.39 -16.48
CA ILE A 118 9.51 25.31 -17.10
C ILE A 118 9.63 25.05 -18.61
N ALA A 119 9.50 23.80 -19.06
CA ALA A 119 9.54 23.45 -20.48
C ALA A 119 8.27 23.86 -21.27
N ARG A 120 7.18 24.25 -20.59
CA ARG A 120 5.92 24.70 -21.20
C ARG A 120 5.69 26.21 -21.17
N SER A 121 6.55 26.95 -20.46
CA SER A 121 6.58 28.42 -20.39
C SER A 121 7.60 28.99 -21.37
#